data_AF-A0AAN8K2L0-F1
#
_entry.id   AF-A0AAN8K2L0-F1
#
_cell.length_a   1.000
_cell.length_b   1.000
_cell.length_c   1.000
_cell.angle_alpha   90.00
_cell.angle_beta   90.00
_cell.angle_gamma   90.00
#
_symmetry.space_group_name_H-M   'P 1'
#
loop_
_entity.id
_entity.type
_entity.pdbx_description
1 polymer ?
#
loop_
_entity_poly.entity_id
_entity_poly.type
_entity_poly.pdbx_seq_one_letter_code
_entity_poly.pdbx_strand_id
1 'polypeptide(L)'
;MEASGYPDDCPTDDDKRRFIQDVYDKEGIQLDHEAMIPNKGLRSFSKLQLNTLWGKFGQRDNFTQTVYMTDPADYFPLMMDVTETIKDVRVVNENMVMVEKLKKEEHVRPCPITNVVVAAFVTAQARLKLYSVLEPLGERVCYFDTDSVIFKYDRNLWNPPEGNSLGEWKNELPDTLSIRQFVSGGPKNYAYQLSNGETVCKIRGFTLNYRNSQLLNFDTVKQMVLGLAQDKITVTNPHKIERSRDRRLWSRVEEKIYKIVYNKRFVLLDQDGQPSNTLPYGYHHGKAETTLLYGDPHGETETEVVGA
;
A
#
# COMPACT_ATOMS: atom_id res chain seq x y z
N MET A 1 18.06 -13.60 6.61
CA MET A 1 18.66 -13.46 5.27
C MET A 1 18.83 -14.81 4.61
N GLU A 2 19.31 -15.82 5.36
CA GLU A 2 19.46 -17.24 4.99
C GLU A 2 18.35 -17.81 4.10
N ALA A 3 17.09 -17.66 4.48
CA ALA A 3 15.95 -18.16 3.69
C ALA A 3 15.76 -17.48 2.31
N SER A 4 16.49 -16.41 2.00
CA SER A 4 16.49 -15.79 0.66
C SER A 4 17.52 -16.43 -0.28
N GLY A 5 18.47 -17.20 0.26
CA GLY A 5 19.65 -17.66 -0.47
C GLY A 5 20.62 -16.53 -0.79
N TYR A 6 21.66 -16.87 -1.54
CA TYR A 6 22.64 -15.89 -2.01
C TYR A 6 22.05 -14.98 -3.10
N PRO A 7 22.48 -13.71 -3.13
CA PRO A 7 22.21 -12.82 -4.26
C PRO A 7 22.74 -13.38 -5.60
N ASP A 8 22.09 -12.99 -6.71
CA ASP A 8 22.45 -13.45 -8.06
C ASP A 8 23.86 -12.98 -8.49
N ASP A 9 24.36 -11.89 -7.89
CA ASP A 9 25.71 -11.34 -8.08
C ASP A 9 26.80 -12.05 -7.26
N CYS A 10 26.46 -13.13 -6.54
CA CYS A 10 27.40 -13.96 -5.77
C CYS A 10 27.55 -15.39 -6.33
N PRO A 11 28.06 -15.59 -7.57
CA PRO A 11 28.12 -16.91 -8.20
C PRO A 11 29.22 -17.81 -7.62
N THR A 12 30.32 -17.25 -7.11
CA THR A 12 31.47 -18.02 -6.62
C THR A 12 31.45 -18.18 -5.10
N ASP A 13 32.15 -19.20 -4.58
CA ASP A 13 32.25 -19.39 -3.13
C ASP A 13 33.00 -18.26 -2.42
N ASP A 14 33.93 -17.58 -3.10
CA ASP A 14 34.60 -16.40 -2.54
C ASP A 14 33.65 -15.20 -2.47
N ASP A 15 32.76 -15.02 -3.44
CA ASP A 15 31.70 -13.99 -3.37
C ASP A 15 30.72 -14.27 -2.22
N LYS A 16 30.34 -15.54 -2.03
CA LYS A 16 29.48 -15.97 -0.90
C LYS A 16 30.12 -15.68 0.45
N ARG A 17 31.42 -15.99 0.61
CA ARG A 17 32.17 -15.67 1.84
C ARG A 17 32.26 -14.17 2.06
N ARG A 18 32.55 -13.40 1.02
CA ARG A 18 32.59 -11.93 1.07
C ARG A 18 31.23 -11.37 1.48
N PHE A 19 30.13 -11.89 0.94
CA PHE A 19 28.78 -11.50 1.31
C PHE A 19 28.48 -11.76 2.80
N ILE A 20 28.80 -12.95 3.31
CA ILE A 20 28.62 -13.27 4.74
C ILE A 20 29.43 -12.31 5.62
N GLN A 21 30.68 -12.05 5.25
CA GLN A 21 31.55 -11.14 5.99
C GLN A 21 31.01 -9.70 5.97
N ASP A 22 30.55 -9.21 4.81
CA ASP A 22 29.97 -7.87 4.68
C ASP A 22 28.71 -7.70 5.53
N VAL A 23 27.84 -8.71 5.58
CA VAL A 23 26.66 -8.70 6.46
C VAL A 23 27.08 -8.68 7.94
N TYR A 24 28.10 -9.46 8.31
CA TYR A 24 28.59 -9.45 9.70
C TYR A 24 29.19 -8.08 10.07
N ASP A 25 30.01 -7.50 9.20
CA ASP A 25 30.69 -6.23 9.46
C ASP A 25 29.70 -5.04 9.53
N LYS A 26 28.66 -5.05 8.68
CA LYS A 26 27.65 -3.98 8.64
C LYS A 26 26.55 -4.14 9.68
N GLU A 27 26.06 -5.36 9.89
CA GLU A 27 24.83 -5.62 10.65
C GLU A 27 25.08 -6.35 11.97
N GLY A 28 26.30 -6.87 12.19
CA GLY A 28 26.61 -7.71 13.35
C GLY A 28 25.91 -9.07 13.32
N ILE A 29 25.37 -9.48 12.17
CA ILE A 29 24.61 -10.72 12.00
C ILE A 29 25.52 -11.78 11.39
N GLN A 30 25.74 -12.86 12.14
CA GLN A 30 26.45 -14.02 11.64
C GLN A 30 25.50 -14.90 10.82
N LEU A 31 25.81 -15.09 9.53
CA LEU A 31 25.07 -15.97 8.64
C LEU A 31 25.79 -17.31 8.51
N ASP A 32 25.02 -18.41 8.50
CA ASP A 32 25.56 -19.73 8.20
C ASP A 32 25.56 -19.98 6.68
N HIS A 33 26.74 -20.29 6.14
CA HIS A 33 26.93 -20.59 4.72
C HIS A 33 26.08 -21.78 4.25
N GLU A 34 25.89 -22.80 5.09
CA GLU A 34 25.10 -23.99 4.73
C GLU A 34 23.58 -23.73 4.83
N ALA A 35 23.17 -22.76 5.65
CA ALA A 35 21.76 -22.39 5.83
C ALA A 35 21.23 -21.43 4.76
N MET A 36 22.09 -20.90 3.89
CA MET A 36 21.75 -19.96 2.79
C MET A 36 21.02 -20.65 1.63
N ILE A 37 19.89 -21.29 1.93
CA ILE A 37 19.06 -22.04 0.98
C ILE A 37 17.76 -21.26 0.71
N PRO A 38 17.43 -20.93 -0.55
CA PRO A 38 16.18 -20.26 -0.89
C PRO A 38 14.94 -21.02 -0.40
N ASN A 39 14.21 -20.43 0.55
CA ASN A 39 12.96 -20.95 1.07
C ASN A 39 11.92 -19.83 1.14
N LYS A 40 11.06 -19.76 0.12
CA LYS A 40 10.02 -18.72 -0.02
C LYS A 40 9.06 -18.69 1.17
N GLY A 41 8.70 -19.86 1.71
CA GLY A 41 7.79 -19.99 2.86
C GLY A 41 8.41 -19.44 4.14
N LEU A 42 9.61 -19.90 4.47
CA LEU A 42 10.35 -19.44 5.65
C LEU A 42 10.65 -17.94 5.56
N ARG A 43 11.09 -17.46 4.39
CA ARG A 43 11.31 -16.03 4.12
C ARG A 43 10.04 -15.21 4.38
N SER A 44 8.89 -15.68 3.88
CA SER A 44 7.61 -15.02 4.11
C SER A 44 7.23 -14.99 5.59
N PHE A 45 7.45 -16.09 6.31
CA PHE A 45 7.19 -16.18 7.75
C PHE A 45 8.09 -15.23 8.55
N SER A 46 9.40 -15.24 8.30
CA SER A 46 10.35 -14.35 8.97
C SER A 46 10.02 -12.88 8.69
N LYS A 47 9.69 -12.52 7.44
CA LYS A 47 9.26 -11.16 7.08
C LYS A 47 7.97 -10.77 7.82
N LEU A 48 7.01 -11.69 7.94
CA LEU A 48 5.77 -11.44 8.67
C LEU A 48 6.03 -11.17 10.16
N GLN A 49 6.92 -11.91 10.80
CA GLN A 49 7.27 -11.71 12.21
C GLN A 49 7.85 -10.30 12.45
N LEU A 50 8.83 -9.91 11.63
CA LEU A 50 9.46 -8.58 11.71
C LEU A 50 8.45 -7.44 11.49
N ASN A 51 7.59 -7.59 10.48
CA ASN A 51 6.58 -6.57 10.16
C ASN A 51 5.43 -6.52 11.18
N THR A 52 5.14 -7.62 11.88
CA THR A 52 4.09 -7.67 12.91
C THR A 52 4.53 -6.93 14.16
N LEU A 53 5.80 -7.05 14.55
CA LEU A 53 6.32 -6.50 15.80
C LEU A 53 6.06 -5.00 15.94
N TRP A 54 6.45 -4.20 14.95
CA TRP A 54 6.27 -2.74 15.04
C TRP A 54 4.78 -2.35 14.97
N GLY A 55 3.98 -3.09 14.19
CA GLY A 55 2.53 -2.88 14.10
C GLY A 55 1.82 -3.14 15.44
N LYS A 56 2.37 -4.03 16.28
CA LYS A 56 1.86 -4.26 17.64
C LYS A 56 2.04 -3.07 18.56
N PHE A 57 3.16 -2.34 18.46
CA PHE A 57 3.36 -1.13 19.27
C PHE A 57 2.31 -0.05 19.01
N GLY A 58 1.76 0.02 17.79
CA GLY A 58 0.70 0.97 17.41
C GLY A 58 -0.70 0.36 17.35
N GLN A 59 -0.91 -0.85 17.87
CA GLN A 59 -2.22 -1.51 17.80
C GLN A 59 -3.19 -0.83 18.78
N ARG A 60 -4.42 -0.51 18.31
CA ARG A 60 -5.48 -0.03 19.20
C ARG A 60 -5.80 -1.09 20.28
N ASP A 61 -6.05 -0.68 21.51
CA ASP A 61 -6.29 -1.65 22.59
C ASP A 61 -7.74 -2.18 22.62
N ASN A 62 -8.66 -1.49 21.94
CA ASN A 62 -10.08 -1.83 21.96
C ASN A 62 -10.58 -2.22 20.56
N PHE A 63 -11.16 -3.42 20.47
CA PHE A 63 -11.78 -3.95 19.25
C PHE A 63 -13.16 -4.51 19.59
N THR A 64 -14.08 -4.46 18.61
CA THR A 64 -15.31 -5.23 18.73
C THR A 64 -14.97 -6.72 18.73
N GLN A 65 -15.40 -7.40 19.78
CA GLN A 65 -15.23 -8.83 19.98
C GLN A 65 -16.54 -9.53 19.70
N THR A 66 -16.45 -10.71 19.08
CA THR A 66 -17.58 -11.62 18.97
C THR A 66 -17.37 -12.79 19.91
N VAL A 67 -18.36 -13.07 20.74
CA VAL A 67 -18.42 -14.25 21.59
C VAL A 67 -19.64 -15.09 21.24
N TYR A 68 -19.50 -16.41 21.37
CA TYR A 68 -20.60 -17.36 21.20
C TYR A 68 -20.90 -17.98 22.55
N MET A 69 -22.17 -18.00 22.93
CA MET A 69 -22.62 -18.45 24.23
C MET A 69 -23.68 -19.51 24.04
N THR A 70 -23.62 -20.54 24.87
CA THR A 70 -24.58 -21.65 24.87
C THR A 70 -25.30 -21.81 26.22
N ASP A 71 -24.68 -21.33 27.30
CA ASP A 71 -25.27 -21.32 28.63
C ASP A 71 -25.89 -19.95 28.96
N PRO A 72 -27.18 -19.89 29.33
CA PRO A 72 -27.80 -18.69 29.87
C PRO A 72 -27.05 -18.08 31.05
N ALA A 73 -26.36 -18.89 31.87
CA ALA A 73 -25.57 -18.43 33.01
C ALA A 73 -24.36 -17.56 32.61
N ASP A 74 -23.84 -17.70 31.39
CA ASP A 74 -22.80 -16.80 30.84
C ASP A 74 -23.41 -15.57 30.16
N TYR A 75 -24.60 -15.73 29.58
CA TYR A 75 -25.26 -14.69 28.80
C TYR A 75 -25.77 -13.54 29.67
N PHE A 76 -26.56 -13.82 30.71
CA PHE A 76 -27.16 -12.76 31.52
C PHE A 76 -26.11 -11.88 32.23
N PRO A 77 -25.03 -12.42 32.82
CA PRO A 77 -23.96 -11.58 33.37
C PRO A 77 -23.33 -10.66 32.33
N LEU A 78 -23.10 -11.13 31.10
CA LEU A 78 -22.56 -10.27 30.04
C LEU A 78 -23.52 -9.14 29.68
N MET A 79 -24.82 -9.43 29.58
CA MET A 79 -25.83 -8.41 29.23
C MET A 79 -25.97 -7.33 30.33
N MET A 80 -25.66 -7.68 31.57
CA MET A 80 -25.69 -6.78 32.72
C MET A 80 -24.32 -6.16 33.04
N ASP A 81 -23.27 -6.51 32.29
CA ASP A 81 -21.91 -5.99 32.53
C ASP A 81 -21.84 -4.52 32.13
N VAL A 82 -21.79 -3.65 33.15
CA VAL A 82 -21.71 -2.20 32.98
C VAL A 82 -20.44 -1.74 32.27
N THR A 83 -19.42 -2.59 32.19
CA THR A 83 -18.13 -2.27 31.55
C THR A 83 -18.11 -2.55 30.06
N GLU A 84 -19.10 -3.28 29.54
CA GLU A 84 -19.21 -3.67 28.15
C GLU A 84 -20.34 -2.88 27.47
N THR A 85 -20.20 -2.67 26.17
CA THR A 85 -21.26 -2.18 25.29
C THR A 85 -21.66 -3.29 24.35
N ILE A 86 -22.90 -3.77 24.48
CA ILE A 86 -23.46 -4.76 23.57
C ILE A 86 -23.86 -4.05 22.28
N LYS A 87 -23.22 -4.43 21.17
CA LYS A 87 -23.49 -3.87 19.85
C LYS A 87 -24.57 -4.64 19.11
N ASP A 88 -24.57 -5.96 19.27
CA ASP A 88 -25.51 -6.83 18.59
C ASP A 88 -25.65 -8.18 19.32
N VAL A 89 -26.84 -8.77 19.26
CA VAL A 89 -27.13 -10.11 19.76
C VAL A 89 -27.91 -10.86 18.69
N ARG A 90 -27.45 -12.05 18.33
CA ARG A 90 -28.12 -12.88 17.32
C ARG A 90 -28.20 -14.32 17.77
N VAL A 91 -29.38 -14.91 17.63
CA VAL A 91 -29.58 -16.34 17.80
C VAL A 91 -28.97 -17.04 16.58
N VAL A 92 -28.00 -17.93 16.83
CA VAL A 92 -27.35 -18.72 15.77
C VAL A 92 -28.16 -19.99 15.51
N ASN A 93 -28.57 -20.66 16.60
CA ASN A 93 -29.46 -21.82 16.59
C ASN A 93 -30.15 -21.94 17.97
N GLU A 94 -30.91 -23.02 18.19
CA GLU A 94 -31.68 -23.26 19.42
C GLU A 94 -30.84 -23.21 20.72
N ASN A 95 -29.55 -23.52 20.64
CA ASN A 95 -28.67 -23.66 21.80
C ASN A 95 -27.51 -22.66 21.80
N MET A 96 -27.50 -21.67 20.90
CA MET A 96 -26.37 -20.77 20.77
C MET A 96 -26.78 -19.37 20.36
N VAL A 97 -26.28 -18.38 21.11
CA VAL A 97 -26.36 -16.96 20.77
C VAL A 97 -24.97 -16.40 20.50
N MET A 98 -24.89 -15.48 19.56
CA MET A 98 -23.71 -14.72 19.22
C MET A 98 -23.89 -13.29 19.72
N VAL A 99 -22.93 -12.80 20.49
CA VAL A 99 -22.94 -11.44 21.01
C VAL A 99 -21.72 -10.70 20.48
N GLU A 100 -21.97 -9.54 19.88
CA GLU A 100 -20.93 -8.58 19.51
C GLU A 100 -20.84 -7.52 20.60
N LYS A 101 -19.67 -7.42 21.23
CA LYS A 101 -19.42 -6.51 22.34
C LYS A 101 -18.19 -5.64 22.11
N LEU A 102 -18.15 -4.49 22.75
CA LEU A 102 -17.01 -3.59 22.78
C LEU A 102 -16.84 -3.08 24.21
N LYS A 103 -15.61 -3.11 24.73
CA LYS A 103 -15.33 -2.55 26.06
C LYS A 103 -15.60 -1.04 26.03
N LYS A 104 -16.23 -0.50 27.08
CA LYS A 104 -16.34 0.96 27.21
C LYS A 104 -14.95 1.55 27.44
N GLU A 105 -14.67 2.71 26.86
CA GLU A 105 -13.33 3.32 26.84
C GLU A 105 -12.78 3.54 28.26
N GLU A 106 -13.62 3.95 29.21
CA GLU A 106 -13.24 4.13 30.63
C GLU A 106 -12.82 2.83 31.34
N HIS A 107 -13.14 1.67 30.75
CA HIS A 107 -12.82 0.35 31.27
C HIS A 107 -11.82 -0.41 30.39
N VAL A 108 -11.32 0.19 29.31
CA VAL A 108 -10.26 -0.37 28.49
C VAL A 108 -8.96 -0.38 29.30
N ARG A 109 -8.36 -1.56 29.41
CA ARG A 109 -7.00 -1.69 29.94
C ARG A 109 -6.01 -1.61 28.78
N PRO A 110 -5.06 -0.65 28.80
CA PRO A 110 -4.03 -0.59 27.78
C PRO A 110 -3.24 -1.88 27.72
N CYS A 111 -2.86 -2.32 26.51
CA CYS A 111 -2.02 -3.49 26.39
C CYS A 111 -0.60 -3.16 26.90
N PRO A 112 0.02 -3.99 27.76
CA PRO A 112 1.35 -3.70 28.32
C PRO A 112 2.45 -3.54 27.27
N ILE A 113 2.24 -4.09 26.06
CA ILE A 113 3.19 -4.02 24.96
C ILE A 113 2.92 -2.85 24.01
N THR A 114 1.76 -2.18 24.08
CA THR A 114 1.44 -1.06 23.18
C THR A 114 2.31 0.14 23.56
N ASN A 115 3.02 0.69 22.58
CA ASN A 115 3.82 1.90 22.74
C ASN A 115 3.71 2.76 21.47
N VAL A 116 2.73 3.65 21.48
CA VAL A 116 2.43 4.53 20.33
C VAL A 116 3.58 5.47 19.99
N VAL A 117 4.44 5.80 20.96
CA VAL A 117 5.63 6.64 20.74
C VAL A 117 6.63 5.89 19.87
N VAL A 118 6.95 4.64 20.21
CA VAL A 118 7.84 3.79 19.38
C VAL A 118 7.28 3.63 17.96
N ALA A 119 5.98 3.35 17.83
CA ALA A 119 5.35 3.24 16.51
C ALA A 119 5.44 4.55 15.70
N ALA A 120 5.22 5.70 16.35
CA ALA A 120 5.36 7.01 15.72
C ALA A 120 6.81 7.26 15.25
N PHE A 121 7.81 6.98 16.09
CA PHE A 121 9.22 7.13 15.73
C PHE A 121 9.62 6.23 14.56
N VAL A 122 9.23 4.95 14.57
CA VAL A 122 9.53 4.02 13.46
C VAL A 122 8.92 4.54 12.16
N THR A 123 7.67 4.98 12.16
CA THR A 123 7.03 5.52 10.94
C THR A 123 7.62 6.87 10.51
N ALA A 124 8.07 7.71 11.43
CA ALA A 124 8.75 8.96 11.10
C ALA A 124 10.12 8.70 10.45
N GLN A 125 10.92 7.80 11.04
CA GLN A 125 12.24 7.44 10.49
C GLN A 125 12.12 6.76 9.11
N ALA A 126 11.14 5.88 8.92
CA ALA A 126 10.86 5.30 7.60
C ALA A 126 10.53 6.36 6.55
N ARG A 127 9.72 7.37 6.91
CA ARG A 127 9.41 8.50 6.01
C ARG A 127 10.64 9.36 5.70
N LEU A 128 11.49 9.63 6.70
CA LEU A 128 12.74 10.38 6.49
C LEU A 128 13.72 9.61 5.59
N LYS A 129 13.83 8.30 5.77
CA LYS A 129 14.63 7.43 4.89
C LYS A 129 14.12 7.43 3.46
N LEU A 130 12.80 7.40 3.25
CA LEU A 130 12.21 7.58 1.93
C LEU A 130 12.52 8.97 1.37
N TYR A 131 12.33 10.01 2.18
CA TYR A 131 12.57 11.41 1.79
C TYR A 131 14.02 11.66 1.38
N SER A 132 15.01 11.02 2.01
CA SER A 132 16.42 11.16 1.66
C SER A 132 16.74 10.71 0.23
N VAL A 133 15.87 9.93 -0.40
CA VAL A 133 15.94 9.55 -1.82
C VAL A 133 15.08 10.47 -2.69
N LEU A 134 13.89 10.85 -2.21
CA LEU A 134 12.97 11.69 -2.97
C LEU A 134 13.55 13.09 -3.23
N GLU A 135 14.22 13.68 -2.24
CA GLU A 135 14.75 15.04 -2.33
C GLU A 135 15.82 15.20 -3.42
N PRO A 136 16.88 14.37 -3.50
CA PRO A 136 17.84 14.46 -4.61
C PRO A 136 17.30 13.98 -5.96
N LEU A 137 16.28 13.11 -5.99
CA LEU A 137 15.62 12.71 -7.24
C LEU A 137 14.78 13.84 -7.84
N GLY A 138 14.11 14.63 -7.00
CA GLY A 138 13.29 15.76 -7.41
C GLY A 138 12.24 15.38 -8.45
N GLU A 139 12.24 16.10 -9.58
CA GLU A 139 11.29 15.89 -10.69
C GLU A 139 11.41 14.53 -11.40
N ARG A 140 12.47 13.77 -11.14
CA ARG A 140 12.61 12.41 -11.69
C ARG A 140 11.72 11.39 -10.97
N VAL A 141 11.13 11.73 -9.83
CA VAL A 141 10.20 10.84 -9.13
C VAL A 141 8.88 10.73 -9.89
N CYS A 142 8.51 9.51 -10.29
CA CYS A 142 7.23 9.21 -10.94
C CYS A 142 6.17 8.73 -9.94
N TYR A 143 6.58 7.95 -8.92
CA TYR A 143 5.70 7.42 -7.88
C TYR A 143 6.50 7.01 -6.65
N PHE A 144 5.86 7.01 -5.48
CA PHE A 144 6.41 6.42 -4.27
C PHE A 144 5.29 5.90 -3.36
N ASP A 145 5.55 4.84 -2.62
CA ASP A 145 4.63 4.30 -1.60
C ASP A 145 5.42 3.58 -0.51
N THR A 146 5.33 4.11 0.71
CA THR A 146 5.87 3.55 1.97
C THR A 146 7.39 3.32 1.98
N ASP A 147 7.87 2.37 1.18
CA ASP A 147 9.23 1.85 1.11
C ASP A 147 9.67 1.59 -0.35
N SER A 148 8.98 2.17 -1.33
CA SER A 148 9.28 2.02 -2.77
C SER A 148 9.26 3.36 -3.50
N VAL A 149 10.10 3.50 -4.52
CA VAL A 149 10.16 4.67 -5.42
C VAL A 149 10.29 4.19 -6.86
N ILE A 150 9.49 4.75 -7.76
CA ILE A 150 9.64 4.62 -9.21
C ILE A 150 10.12 5.97 -9.72
N PHE A 151 11.23 5.98 -10.44
CA PHE A 151 11.87 7.22 -10.91
C PHE A 151 12.46 7.06 -12.31
N LYS A 152 12.72 8.18 -12.97
CA LYS A 152 13.44 8.26 -14.24
C LYS A 152 14.94 8.11 -13.97
N TYR A 153 15.52 7.01 -14.44
CA TYR A 153 16.95 6.76 -14.33
C TYR A 153 17.74 7.61 -15.32
N ASP A 154 18.84 8.22 -14.86
CA ASP A 154 19.78 8.98 -15.70
C ASP A 154 21.20 8.73 -15.21
N ARG A 155 22.09 8.23 -16.08
CA ARG A 155 23.49 7.92 -15.74
C ARG A 155 24.33 9.15 -15.39
N ASN A 156 23.93 10.33 -15.85
CA ASN A 156 24.66 11.58 -15.63
C ASN A 156 24.23 12.29 -14.34
N LEU A 157 23.15 11.84 -13.71
CA LEU A 157 22.62 12.40 -12.47
C LEU A 157 22.79 11.40 -11.32
N TRP A 158 22.64 11.90 -10.10
CA TRP A 158 22.67 11.04 -8.92
C TRP A 158 21.54 10.00 -8.98
N ASN A 159 21.82 8.74 -8.68
CA ASN A 159 20.79 7.71 -8.51
C ASN A 159 20.95 7.08 -7.12
N PRO A 160 19.85 6.62 -6.49
CA PRO A 160 19.92 6.00 -5.18
C PRO A 160 20.89 4.81 -5.21
N PRO A 161 21.81 4.69 -4.24
CA PRO A 161 22.71 3.56 -4.17
C PRO A 161 21.92 2.27 -3.93
N GLU A 162 22.22 1.26 -4.72
CA GLU A 162 21.65 -0.08 -4.58
C GLU A 162 22.50 -0.92 -3.64
N GLY A 163 21.85 -1.83 -2.91
CA GLY A 163 22.53 -2.68 -1.96
C GLY A 163 21.68 -3.86 -1.49
N ASN A 164 22.34 -4.82 -0.85
CA ASN A 164 21.75 -6.09 -0.40
C ASN A 164 21.60 -6.16 1.13
N SER A 165 22.10 -5.17 1.87
CA SER A 165 22.05 -5.10 3.33
C SER A 165 20.76 -4.47 3.86
N LEU A 166 20.50 -4.63 5.15
CA LEU A 166 19.32 -4.11 5.83
C LEU A 166 19.23 -2.58 5.72
N GLY A 167 18.11 -2.10 5.16
CA GLY A 167 17.83 -0.67 5.01
C GLY A 167 18.48 -0.01 3.77
N GLU A 168 19.18 -0.79 2.94
CA GLU A 168 19.61 -0.37 1.61
C GLU A 168 18.46 -0.49 0.60
N TRP A 169 18.56 0.25 -0.50
CA TRP A 169 17.58 0.20 -1.57
C TRP A 169 17.92 -0.96 -2.50
N LYS A 170 16.92 -1.78 -2.82
CA LYS A 170 17.09 -2.89 -3.74
C LYS A 170 16.30 -2.63 -5.02
N ASN A 171 16.93 -2.86 -6.17
CA ASN A 171 16.20 -2.93 -7.44
C ASN A 171 15.26 -4.13 -7.42
N GLU A 172 13.94 -3.89 -7.55
CA GLU A 172 12.93 -4.96 -7.57
C GLU A 172 12.84 -5.68 -8.92
N LEU A 173 13.38 -5.07 -9.98
CA LEU A 173 13.40 -5.64 -11.31
C LEU A 173 14.73 -6.37 -11.54
N PRO A 174 14.73 -7.46 -12.34
CA PRO A 174 15.98 -8.03 -12.82
C PRO A 174 16.82 -6.98 -13.56
N ASP A 175 18.15 -7.04 -13.45
CA ASP A 175 19.07 -6.08 -14.09
C ASP A 175 18.93 -5.99 -15.62
N THR A 176 18.35 -7.01 -16.24
CA THR A 176 18.08 -7.07 -17.68
C THR A 176 16.83 -6.31 -18.10
N LEU A 177 15.97 -5.94 -17.15
CA LEU A 177 14.68 -5.33 -17.38
C LEU A 177 14.63 -3.90 -16.87
N SER A 178 13.93 -3.05 -17.61
CA SER A 178 13.66 -1.67 -17.22
C SER A 178 12.22 -1.30 -17.53
N ILE A 179 11.65 -0.38 -16.77
CA ILE A 179 10.33 0.18 -17.08
C ILE A 179 10.48 1.12 -18.27
N ARG A 180 9.74 0.84 -19.36
CA ARG A 180 9.69 1.67 -20.56
C ARG A 180 8.60 2.70 -20.50
N GLN A 181 7.46 2.34 -19.94
CA GLN A 181 6.31 3.22 -19.79
C GLN A 181 5.73 3.05 -18.40
N PHE A 182 5.45 4.18 -17.76
CA PHE A 182 4.82 4.24 -16.46
C PHE A 182 3.59 5.14 -16.55
N VAL A 183 2.49 4.67 -15.97
CA VAL A 183 1.22 5.40 -15.90
C VAL A 183 0.69 5.30 -14.47
N SER A 184 0.25 6.40 -13.91
CA SER A 184 -0.34 6.44 -12.56
C SER A 184 -1.66 7.16 -12.60
N GLY A 185 -2.75 6.47 -12.26
CA GLY A 185 -4.06 7.05 -12.03
C GLY A 185 -4.28 7.49 -10.57
N GLY A 186 -3.20 7.62 -9.79
CA GLY A 186 -3.21 8.09 -8.40
C GLY A 186 -2.60 7.11 -7.38
N PRO A 187 -2.73 7.40 -6.07
CA PRO A 187 -2.18 6.56 -5.01
C PRO A 187 -2.69 5.12 -5.09
N LYS A 188 -1.77 4.14 -5.14
CA LYS A 188 -2.07 2.70 -5.25
C LYS A 188 -2.93 2.33 -6.48
N ASN A 189 -2.83 3.14 -7.54
CA ASN A 189 -3.47 2.96 -8.83
C ASN A 189 -2.46 3.30 -9.94
N TYR A 190 -1.66 2.33 -10.36
CA TYR A 190 -0.62 2.53 -11.38
C TYR A 190 -0.43 1.28 -12.24
N ALA A 191 0.15 1.49 -13.41
CA ALA A 191 0.54 0.42 -14.32
C ALA A 191 1.86 0.77 -15.01
N TYR A 192 2.64 -0.25 -15.35
CA TYR A 192 3.87 -0.06 -16.13
C TYR A 192 4.10 -1.19 -17.11
N GLN A 193 4.87 -0.88 -18.15
CA GLN A 193 5.34 -1.82 -19.15
C GLN A 193 6.86 -1.94 -19.06
N LEU A 194 7.35 -3.17 -19.03
CA LEU A 194 8.77 -3.52 -19.01
C LEU A 194 9.36 -3.58 -20.41
N SER A 195 10.69 -3.58 -20.51
CA SER A 195 11.45 -3.64 -21.77
C SER A 195 11.22 -4.91 -22.58
N ASN A 196 10.78 -6.00 -21.96
CA ASN A 196 10.39 -7.25 -22.63
C ASN A 196 8.93 -7.26 -23.11
N GLY A 197 8.18 -6.17 -22.89
CA GLY A 197 6.77 -6.04 -23.25
C GLY A 197 5.78 -6.48 -22.16
N GLU A 198 6.24 -7.11 -21.07
CA GLU A 198 5.37 -7.49 -19.95
C GLU A 198 4.79 -6.27 -19.27
N THR A 199 3.52 -6.37 -18.86
CA THR A 199 2.81 -5.28 -18.19
C THR A 199 2.41 -5.66 -16.78
N VAL A 200 2.55 -4.73 -15.85
CA VAL A 200 2.08 -4.86 -14.47
C VAL A 200 1.03 -3.79 -14.22
N CYS A 201 -0.09 -4.19 -13.62
CA CYS A 201 -1.16 -3.29 -13.23
C CYS A 201 -1.47 -3.47 -11.73
N LYS A 202 -1.58 -2.36 -11.00
CA LYS A 202 -1.83 -2.31 -9.56
C LYS A 202 -2.97 -1.35 -9.30
N ILE A 203 -4.15 -1.88 -8.96
CA ILE A 203 -5.34 -1.08 -8.69
C ILE A 203 -5.96 -1.49 -7.35
N ARG A 204 -5.81 -0.65 -6.34
CA ARG A 204 -6.40 -0.90 -5.02
C ARG A 204 -7.93 -0.93 -5.09
N GLY A 205 -8.53 -1.91 -4.40
CA GLY A 205 -9.99 -2.07 -4.31
C GLY A 205 -10.58 -3.03 -5.35
N PHE A 206 -9.78 -3.40 -6.35
CA PHE A 206 -10.15 -4.35 -7.41
C PHE A 206 -9.33 -5.63 -7.28
N THR A 207 -10.00 -6.77 -7.40
CA THR A 207 -9.31 -8.06 -7.55
C THR A 207 -8.98 -8.24 -9.02
N LEU A 208 -7.70 -8.20 -9.39
CA LEU A 208 -7.25 -8.43 -10.77
C LEU A 208 -7.20 -9.94 -11.09
N ASN A 209 -8.36 -10.58 -11.07
CA ASN A 209 -8.52 -11.91 -11.66
C ASN A 209 -8.44 -11.83 -13.20
N TYR A 210 -8.39 -12.97 -13.88
CA TYR A 210 -8.28 -13.00 -15.35
C TYR A 210 -9.31 -12.12 -16.07
N ARG A 211 -10.59 -12.18 -15.66
CA ARG A 211 -11.67 -11.40 -16.27
C ARG A 211 -11.46 -9.90 -16.07
N ASN A 212 -11.13 -9.51 -14.85
CA ASN A 212 -10.96 -8.12 -14.48
C ASN A 212 -9.68 -7.54 -15.06
N SER A 213 -8.62 -8.34 -15.23
CA SER A 213 -7.38 -7.90 -15.88
C SER A 213 -7.52 -7.73 -17.39
N GLN A 214 -8.49 -8.38 -18.04
CA GLN A 214 -8.81 -8.05 -19.44
C GLN A 214 -9.40 -6.64 -19.58
N LEU A 215 -10.15 -6.17 -18.57
CA LEU A 215 -10.80 -4.85 -18.58
C LEU A 215 -9.95 -3.76 -17.93
N LEU A 216 -9.15 -4.12 -16.93
CA LEU A 216 -8.27 -3.24 -16.17
C LEU A 216 -6.83 -3.71 -16.35
N ASN A 217 -6.20 -3.19 -17.39
CA ASN A 217 -4.82 -3.46 -17.79
C ASN A 217 -4.07 -2.14 -18.06
N PHE A 218 -2.79 -2.26 -18.40
CA PHE A 218 -1.92 -1.13 -18.72
C PHE A 218 -2.53 -0.18 -19.76
N ASP A 219 -3.02 -0.72 -20.89
CA ASP A 219 -3.57 0.11 -21.98
C ASP A 219 -4.81 0.86 -21.53
N THR A 220 -5.76 0.19 -20.88
CA THR A 220 -6.98 0.84 -20.39
C THR A 220 -6.68 1.96 -19.39
N VAL A 221 -5.77 1.74 -18.43
CA VAL A 221 -5.36 2.77 -17.48
C VAL A 221 -4.66 3.92 -18.19
N LYS A 222 -3.79 3.63 -19.17
CA LYS A 222 -3.12 4.64 -20.01
C LYS A 222 -4.11 5.50 -20.77
N GLN A 223 -5.06 4.90 -21.47
CA GLN A 223 -6.07 5.64 -22.23
C GLN A 223 -6.95 6.49 -21.31
N MET A 224 -7.31 5.99 -20.12
CA MET A 224 -8.08 6.76 -19.15
C MET A 224 -7.27 7.94 -18.57
N VAL A 225 -5.98 7.79 -18.29
CA VAL A 225 -5.13 8.91 -17.84
C VAL A 225 -4.98 9.98 -18.92
N LEU A 226 -4.86 9.56 -20.18
CA LEU A 226 -4.75 10.47 -21.32
C LEU A 226 -6.09 11.07 -21.77
N GLY A 227 -7.21 10.72 -21.13
CA GLY A 227 -8.54 11.19 -21.53
C GLY A 227 -9.04 10.64 -22.87
N LEU A 228 -8.45 9.53 -23.35
CA LEU A 228 -8.76 8.91 -24.65
C LEU A 228 -9.78 7.76 -24.54
N ALA A 229 -10.16 7.36 -23.33
CA ALA A 229 -11.13 6.30 -23.08
C ALA A 229 -12.35 6.79 -22.28
N GLN A 230 -13.34 5.91 -22.10
CA GLN A 230 -14.51 6.17 -21.24
C GLN A 230 -14.07 6.57 -19.82
N ASP A 231 -14.78 7.53 -19.23
CA ASP A 231 -14.52 8.03 -17.87
C ASP A 231 -14.62 6.98 -16.77
N LYS A 232 -15.26 5.84 -17.07
CA LYS A 232 -15.61 4.79 -16.11
C LYS A 232 -15.54 3.42 -16.78
N ILE A 233 -15.02 2.42 -16.08
CA ILE A 233 -15.03 1.02 -16.48
C ILE A 233 -15.77 0.21 -15.42
N THR A 234 -16.85 -0.48 -15.80
CA THR A 234 -17.55 -1.39 -14.88
C THR A 234 -16.95 -2.78 -14.96
N VAL A 235 -16.57 -3.31 -13.80
CA VAL A 235 -16.04 -4.65 -13.63
C VAL A 235 -17.06 -5.49 -12.87
N THR A 236 -17.37 -6.67 -13.41
CA THR A 236 -18.40 -7.56 -12.87
C THR A 236 -17.79 -8.89 -12.41
N ASN A 237 -17.90 -9.16 -11.11
CA ASN A 237 -17.53 -10.41 -10.48
C ASN A 237 -18.80 -11.24 -10.22
N PRO A 238 -19.14 -12.24 -11.04
CA PRO A 238 -20.43 -12.95 -10.96
C PRO A 238 -20.60 -13.81 -9.70
N HIS A 239 -19.48 -14.26 -9.11
CA HIS A 239 -19.46 -15.19 -7.99
C HIS A 239 -18.63 -14.65 -6.83
N LYS A 240 -18.89 -13.39 -6.43
CA LYS A 240 -18.25 -12.82 -5.25
C LYS A 240 -18.80 -13.53 -4.02
N ILE A 241 -17.94 -14.26 -3.33
CA ILE A 241 -18.26 -14.85 -2.03
C ILE A 241 -18.29 -13.72 -1.01
N GLU A 242 -19.40 -13.58 -0.32
CA GLU A 242 -19.55 -12.67 0.79
C GLU A 242 -20.19 -13.37 1.98
N ARG A 243 -19.77 -12.97 3.16
CA ARG A 243 -20.40 -13.35 4.40
C ARG A 243 -21.48 -12.32 4.74
N SER A 244 -22.73 -12.77 4.75
CA SER A 244 -23.85 -11.96 5.19
C SER A 244 -23.70 -11.57 6.66
N ARG A 245 -24.54 -10.62 7.11
CA ARG A 245 -24.57 -10.24 8.53
C ARG A 245 -24.78 -11.48 9.41
N ASP A 246 -25.79 -12.31 9.13
CA ASP A 246 -26.08 -13.57 9.82
C ASP A 246 -25.02 -14.69 9.60
N ARG A 247 -23.83 -14.32 9.12
CA ARG A 247 -22.64 -15.16 9.02
C ARG A 247 -22.77 -16.35 8.06
N ARG A 248 -23.81 -16.35 7.23
CA ARG A 248 -23.98 -17.28 6.10
C ARG A 248 -23.11 -16.83 4.93
N LEU A 249 -22.64 -17.80 4.14
CA LEU A 249 -21.86 -17.53 2.95
C LEU A 249 -22.80 -17.52 1.74
N TRP A 250 -22.82 -16.40 1.03
CA TRP A 250 -23.58 -16.25 -0.22
C TRP A 250 -22.62 -15.98 -1.36
N SER A 251 -22.98 -16.50 -2.54
CA SER A 251 -22.38 -16.06 -3.81
C SER A 251 -23.29 -15.02 -4.41
N ARG A 252 -22.74 -13.85 -4.74
CA ARG A 252 -23.50 -12.76 -5.37
C ARG A 252 -22.70 -12.09 -6.47
N VAL A 253 -23.41 -11.45 -7.39
CA VAL A 253 -22.81 -10.60 -8.41
C VAL A 253 -22.34 -9.32 -7.73
N GLU A 254 -21.05 -8.99 -7.86
CA GLU A 254 -20.47 -7.72 -7.44
C GLU A 254 -20.11 -6.91 -8.69
N GLU A 255 -20.67 -5.70 -8.79
CA GLU A 255 -20.25 -4.72 -9.79
C GLU A 255 -19.43 -3.62 -9.12
N LYS A 256 -18.29 -3.29 -9.71
CA LYS A 256 -17.42 -2.20 -9.26
C LYS A 256 -17.12 -1.28 -10.42
N ILE A 257 -17.25 0.00 -10.18
CA ILE A 257 -16.95 1.04 -11.17
C ILE A 257 -15.54 1.55 -10.89
N TYR A 258 -14.62 1.32 -11.83
CA TYR A 258 -13.32 1.93 -11.85
C TYR A 258 -13.41 3.32 -12.50
N LYS A 259 -12.83 4.31 -11.85
CA LYS A 259 -12.67 5.67 -12.34
C LYS A 259 -11.31 6.20 -11.88
N ILE A 260 -10.65 6.97 -12.73
CA ILE A 260 -9.46 7.71 -12.32
C ILE A 260 -9.88 8.95 -11.55
N VAL A 261 -9.34 9.11 -10.34
CA VAL A 261 -9.65 10.20 -9.43
C VAL A 261 -8.36 10.95 -9.11
N TYR A 262 -8.21 12.14 -9.70
CA TYR A 262 -7.17 13.11 -9.35
C TYR A 262 -7.75 14.21 -8.47
N ASN A 263 -7.93 13.94 -7.18
CA ASN A 263 -8.40 14.93 -6.21
C ASN A 263 -7.29 15.46 -5.29
N LYS A 264 -6.02 15.13 -5.58
CA LYS A 264 -4.87 15.45 -4.71
C LYS A 264 -3.82 16.34 -5.37
N ARG A 265 -3.94 16.61 -6.67
CA ARG A 265 -2.98 17.38 -7.47
C ARG A 265 -3.71 18.09 -8.60
N PHE A 266 -3.19 19.22 -9.05
CA PHE A 266 -3.60 19.89 -10.28
C PHE A 266 -2.91 19.26 -11.47
N VAL A 267 -3.64 19.03 -12.55
CA VAL A 267 -3.06 18.61 -13.84
C VAL A 267 -2.75 19.87 -14.64
N LEU A 268 -1.49 20.03 -15.05
CA LEU A 268 -1.07 21.04 -16.01
C LEU A 268 -1.31 20.51 -17.41
N LEU A 269 -1.88 21.34 -18.27
CA LEU A 269 -2.04 21.06 -19.69
C LEU A 269 -0.98 21.83 -20.47
N ASP A 270 -0.49 21.26 -21.56
CA ASP A 270 0.31 21.96 -22.55
C ASP A 270 -0.55 22.81 -23.51
N GLN A 271 0.10 23.42 -24.49
CA GLN A 271 -0.54 24.28 -25.49
C GLN A 271 -1.54 23.52 -26.38
N ASP A 272 -1.39 22.20 -26.50
CA ASP A 272 -2.27 21.31 -27.28
C ASP A 272 -3.40 20.73 -26.42
N GLY A 273 -3.52 21.17 -25.16
CA GLY A 273 -4.52 20.71 -24.20
C GLY A 273 -4.25 19.31 -23.64
N GLN A 274 -3.03 18.78 -23.81
CA GLN A 274 -2.64 17.46 -23.30
C GLN A 274 -2.01 17.57 -21.90
N PRO A 275 -2.24 16.58 -21.00
CA PRO A 275 -1.60 16.56 -19.69
C PRO A 275 -0.07 16.56 -19.77
N SER A 276 0.56 17.62 -19.27
CA SER A 276 2.01 17.80 -19.31
C SER A 276 2.68 17.49 -17.97
N ASN A 277 2.07 17.89 -16.85
CA ASN A 277 2.62 17.67 -15.51
C ASN A 277 1.52 17.70 -14.44
N THR A 278 1.85 17.42 -13.17
CA THR A 278 0.93 17.62 -12.04
C THR A 278 1.58 18.36 -10.87
N LEU A 279 0.86 19.31 -10.27
CA LEU A 279 1.32 20.11 -9.15
C LEU A 279 0.56 19.78 -7.85
N PRO A 280 1.20 19.83 -6.68
CA PRO A 280 0.49 19.69 -5.41
C PRO A 280 -0.37 20.92 -5.11
N TYR A 281 -1.41 20.75 -4.28
CA TYR A 281 -2.14 21.89 -3.72
C TYR A 281 -1.19 22.78 -2.88
N GLY A 282 -1.32 24.10 -3.03
CA GLY A 282 -0.44 25.08 -2.36
C GLY A 282 0.92 25.29 -3.04
N TYR A 283 1.12 24.75 -4.26
CA TYR A 283 2.30 25.07 -5.07
C TYR A 283 2.25 26.53 -5.52
N HIS A 284 3.09 27.38 -4.94
CA HIS A 284 3.26 28.77 -5.36
C HIS A 284 4.44 28.88 -6.32
N HIS A 285 4.14 29.18 -7.59
CA HIS A 285 5.17 29.56 -8.55
C HIS A 285 5.49 31.05 -8.35
N GLY A 286 6.77 31.39 -8.20
CA GLY A 286 7.18 32.79 -8.25
C GLY A 286 6.87 33.34 -9.65
N LYS A 287 5.83 34.17 -9.76
CA LYS A 287 5.46 35.00 -10.92
C LYS A 287 5.56 34.31 -12.29
N ALA A 288 4.53 33.58 -12.69
CA ALA A 288 4.12 33.49 -14.10
C ALA A 288 2.65 33.05 -14.17
N GLU A 289 1.84 33.77 -14.94
CA GLU A 289 0.44 33.45 -15.20
C GLU A 289 0.34 32.12 -15.95
N THR A 290 -0.11 31.08 -15.25
CA THR A 290 -0.47 29.79 -15.86
C THR A 290 -1.96 29.58 -15.65
N THR A 291 -2.71 29.42 -16.75
CA THR A 291 -4.15 29.19 -16.69
C THR A 291 -4.43 27.84 -16.02
N LEU A 292 -5.04 27.85 -14.84
CA LEU A 292 -5.43 26.67 -14.08
C LEU A 292 -6.89 26.32 -14.38
N LEU A 293 -7.17 25.09 -14.79
CA LEU A 293 -8.54 24.60 -14.90
C LEU A 293 -9.02 24.13 -13.52
N TYR A 294 -9.99 24.87 -12.97
CA TYR A 294 -10.73 24.48 -11.78
C TYR A 294 -11.71 23.36 -12.11
N GLY A 295 -11.54 22.22 -11.46
CA GLY A 295 -12.59 21.20 -11.37
C GLY A 295 -13.35 21.39 -10.06
N ASP A 296 -14.29 22.32 -10.00
CA ASP A 296 -15.25 22.40 -8.90
C ASP A 296 -16.50 21.54 -9.23
N PRO A 297 -16.95 20.61 -8.37
CA PRO A 297 -18.15 19.81 -8.63
C PRO A 297 -19.47 20.57 -8.53
N HIS A 298 -19.46 21.82 -8.08
CA HIS A 298 -20.66 22.65 -7.97
C HIS A 298 -20.41 23.98 -8.65
N GLY A 299 -21.12 24.22 -9.75
CA GLY A 299 -20.93 25.40 -10.57
C GLY A 299 -21.24 26.68 -9.80
N GLU A 300 -20.21 27.52 -9.67
CA GLU A 300 -20.28 28.98 -9.76
C GLU A 300 -18.85 29.46 -9.95
N THR A 301 -18.59 30.16 -11.07
CA THR A 301 -17.28 30.70 -11.42
C THR A 301 -17.14 32.04 -10.70
N GLU A 302 -16.54 32.05 -9.52
CA GLU A 302 -16.14 33.29 -8.86
C GLU A 302 -14.62 33.48 -8.97
N THR A 303 -14.25 34.50 -9.72
CA THR A 303 -12.88 35.01 -9.86
C THR A 303 -12.60 35.92 -8.65
N GLU A 304 -11.99 35.41 -7.59
CA GLU A 304 -11.46 36.27 -6.52
C GLU A 304 -9.98 36.60 -6.77
N VAL A 305 -9.73 37.89 -7.01
CA VAL A 305 -8.38 38.49 -6.98
C VAL A 305 -8.13 38.95 -5.55
N VAL A 306 -7.16 38.36 -4.85
CA VAL A 306 -6.70 38.86 -3.55
C VAL A 306 -5.20 39.15 -3.64
N GLY A 307 -4.87 40.44 -3.51
CA GLY A 307 -3.50 40.93 -3.41
C GLY A 307 -3.13 41.30 -1.97
N ALA A 308 -1.94 40.88 -1.55
CA ALA A 308 -0.88 41.64 -0.89
C ALA A 308 0.26 40.66 -0.59
#